data_AF-A0A0G2FW64-F1
#
_entry.id   AF-A0A0G2FW64-F1
#
_cell.length_a   1.000
_cell.length_b   1.000
_cell.length_c   1.000
_cell.angle_alpha   90.00
_cell.angle_beta   90.00
_cell.angle_gamma   90.00
#
_symmetry.space_group_name_H-M   'P 1'
#
loop_
_entity.id
_entity.type
_entity.pdbx_description
1 polymer ?
#
loop_
_entity_poly.entity_id
_entity_poly.type
_entity_poly.pdbx_seq_one_letter_code
_entity_poly.pdbx_strand_id
1 'polypeptide(L)'
;MRWLPRPGLSGNPRVADIGGQNNLFPSPNLDKRYDLLSISELMDMKGGVLIGAGAGPFFDLGLNIELMPNIAFGPASDRELRNCTRYAKVLDDDSALCEGIGTSTGCALMCNLLGCDGETGSLLHIKVKGRRGKLNFTEAIQKGLADVYGDRLISLGGVFVARSGKLKMHVMPDFPGKPFKNRGEVEQWLRFFDMDAPMVCLTVLHSGDDKALGLRKEHTHCFGADDPEENRRGGHYHFDLDETMDTVEYEGWLNVAEILYKID
;
A
#
# COMPACT_ATOMS: atom_id res chain seq x y z
N MET A 1 -3.26 -9.52 -14.79
CA MET A 1 -2.91 -8.11 -14.53
C MET A 1 -1.41 -7.93 -14.74
N ARG A 2 -0.93 -6.97 -15.54
CA ARG A 2 0.51 -6.86 -15.90
C ARG A 2 1.43 -6.46 -14.73
N TRP A 3 0.88 -5.83 -13.69
CA TRP A 3 1.64 -5.21 -12.60
C TRP A 3 1.85 -6.10 -11.39
N LEU A 4 1.29 -7.32 -11.41
CA LEU A 4 1.39 -8.27 -10.31
C LEU A 4 2.41 -9.37 -10.66
N PRO A 5 3.09 -9.95 -9.66
CA PRO A 5 4.00 -11.07 -9.86
C PRO A 5 3.27 -12.38 -10.25
N ARG A 6 1.94 -12.41 -10.14
CA ARG A 6 1.07 -13.53 -10.53
C ARG A 6 -0.17 -13.07 -11.31
N PRO A 7 -0.87 -13.99 -12.01
CA PRO A 7 -2.01 -13.63 -12.86
C PRO A 7 -3.23 -13.03 -12.14
N GLY A 8 -3.43 -13.33 -10.85
CA GLY A 8 -4.59 -12.89 -10.08
C GLY A 8 -4.33 -12.70 -8.58
N LEU A 9 -5.42 -12.46 -7.84
CA LEU A 9 -5.45 -12.15 -6.40
C LEU A 9 -6.45 -13.03 -5.64
N SER A 10 -6.74 -14.22 -6.17
CA SER A 10 -7.64 -15.20 -5.55
C SER A 10 -6.86 -16.32 -4.85
N GLY A 11 -7.58 -17.13 -4.08
CA GLY A 11 -7.04 -18.23 -3.27
C GLY A 11 -6.67 -17.78 -1.86
N ASN A 12 -7.40 -18.31 -0.86
CA ASN A 12 -7.20 -18.11 0.58
C ASN A 12 -6.79 -16.66 0.99
N PRO A 13 -7.59 -15.63 0.61
CA PRO A 13 -7.23 -14.24 0.82
C PRO A 13 -7.21 -13.88 2.31
N ARG A 14 -6.17 -13.16 2.73
CA ARG A 14 -5.96 -12.72 4.11
C ARG A 14 -5.28 -11.37 4.15
N VAL A 15 -5.52 -10.60 5.20
CA VAL A 15 -4.89 -9.29 5.40
C VAL A 15 -4.03 -9.31 6.66
N ALA A 16 -2.91 -8.61 6.62
CA ALA A 16 -2.09 -8.34 7.79
C ALA A 16 -1.92 -6.83 8.03
N ASP A 17 -2.04 -6.43 9.29
CA ASP A 17 -1.67 -5.11 9.80
C ASP A 17 -0.46 -5.31 10.73
N ILE A 18 0.71 -4.86 10.30
CA ILE A 18 1.99 -5.09 10.95
C ILE A 18 2.47 -3.78 11.60
N GLY A 19 2.78 -3.82 12.90
CA GLY A 19 3.27 -2.66 13.65
C GLY A 19 2.28 -1.50 13.65
N GLY A 20 2.75 -0.28 13.34
CA GLY A 20 1.85 0.86 13.19
C GLY A 20 2.53 2.22 13.25
N GLN A 21 1.72 3.28 13.10
CA GLN A 21 2.22 4.67 13.13
C GLN A 21 2.92 5.06 14.43
N ASN A 22 2.62 4.37 15.53
CA ASN A 22 3.27 4.59 16.83
C ASN A 22 4.73 4.14 16.83
N ASN A 23 5.18 3.35 15.84
CA ASN A 23 6.59 3.04 15.63
C ASN A 23 7.33 4.18 14.91
N LEU A 24 6.63 5.16 14.34
CA LEU A 24 7.23 6.34 13.69
C LEU A 24 7.18 7.58 14.60
N PHE A 25 6.06 7.77 15.30
CA PHE A 25 5.80 8.95 16.13
C PHE A 25 5.77 8.59 17.63
N PRO A 26 6.39 9.39 18.52
CA PRO A 26 7.05 10.69 18.27
C PRO A 26 8.50 10.58 17.79
N SER A 27 9.15 9.44 18.01
CA SER A 27 10.47 9.13 17.46
C SER A 27 10.42 7.80 16.75
N PRO A 28 11.08 7.66 15.59
CA PRO A 28 11.11 6.39 14.89
C PRO A 28 11.82 5.34 15.74
N ASN A 29 11.14 4.22 15.96
CA ASN A 29 11.70 3.04 16.60
C ASN A 29 12.39 2.18 15.52
N LEU A 30 13.69 2.42 15.32
CA LEU A 30 14.48 1.76 14.28
C LEU A 30 14.79 0.27 14.56
N ASP A 31 14.34 -0.26 15.70
CA ASP A 31 14.39 -1.70 16.01
C ASP A 31 13.19 -2.45 15.41
N LYS A 32 12.14 -1.74 14.98
CA LYS A 32 10.96 -2.32 14.34
C LYS A 32 11.22 -2.65 12.88
N ARG A 33 11.98 -3.73 12.69
CA ARG A 33 12.38 -4.30 11.41
C ARG A 33 11.64 -5.60 11.19
N TYR A 34 11.16 -5.80 9.97
CA TYR A 34 10.41 -6.98 9.58
C TYR A 34 10.89 -7.49 8.23
N ASP A 35 10.47 -8.70 7.90
CA ASP A 35 10.74 -9.36 6.64
C ASP A 35 9.43 -9.92 6.07
N LEU A 36 9.16 -9.63 4.80
CA LEU A 36 7.90 -10.00 4.13
C LEU A 36 7.70 -11.51 4.08
N LEU A 37 8.77 -12.31 3.95
CA LEU A 37 8.65 -13.77 3.93
C LEU A 37 8.34 -14.31 5.32
N SER A 38 9.00 -13.78 6.35
CA SER A 38 8.73 -14.11 7.75
C SER A 38 7.29 -13.70 8.15
N ILE A 39 6.82 -12.53 7.71
CA ILE A 39 5.42 -12.11 7.87
C ILE A 39 4.47 -13.11 7.19
N SER A 40 4.83 -13.59 5.99
CA SER A 40 3.99 -14.56 5.28
C SER A 40 3.80 -15.86 6.05
N GLU A 41 4.83 -16.32 6.78
CA GLU A 41 4.75 -17.49 7.65
C GLU A 41 3.79 -17.24 8.82
N LEU A 42 3.85 -16.05 9.44
CA LEU A 42 2.91 -15.63 10.49
C LEU A 42 1.47 -15.51 9.99
N MET A 43 1.29 -15.24 8.69
CA MET A 43 -0.01 -15.24 8.02
C MET A 43 -0.45 -16.64 7.59
N ASP A 44 0.20 -17.71 8.05
CA ASP A 44 -0.05 -19.11 7.68
C ASP A 44 0.05 -19.38 6.16
N MET A 45 0.93 -18.66 5.46
CA MET A 45 1.16 -18.83 4.02
C MET A 45 2.31 -19.82 3.76
N LYS A 46 2.08 -20.77 2.85
CA LYS A 46 3.14 -21.68 2.35
C LYS A 46 3.79 -21.18 1.06
N GLY A 47 3.28 -20.09 0.52
CA GLY A 47 3.57 -19.52 -0.78
C GLY A 47 2.38 -18.69 -1.24
N GLY A 48 2.56 -17.90 -2.29
CA GLY A 48 1.52 -17.02 -2.81
C GLY A 48 2.05 -15.67 -3.22
N VAL A 49 1.22 -14.66 -3.06
CA VAL A 49 1.48 -13.26 -3.38
C VAL A 49 1.27 -12.42 -2.12
N LEU A 50 2.18 -11.48 -1.88
CA LEU A 50 1.97 -10.37 -0.94
C LEU A 50 1.99 -9.04 -1.70
N ILE A 51 0.92 -8.26 -1.54
CA ILE A 51 0.86 -6.87 -2.04
C ILE A 51 0.43 -5.90 -0.94
N GLY A 52 0.85 -4.65 -1.00
CA GLY A 52 0.33 -3.63 -0.07
C GLY A 52 1.14 -2.35 0.01
N ALA A 53 1.21 -1.80 1.22
CA ALA A 53 1.83 -0.51 1.51
C ALA A 53 2.53 -0.53 2.88
N GLY A 54 3.70 0.09 2.99
CA GLY A 54 4.42 0.17 4.26
C GLY A 54 5.64 1.06 4.20
N ALA A 55 6.32 1.21 5.34
CA ALA A 55 7.65 1.82 5.36
C ALA A 55 8.70 0.77 5.01
N GLY A 56 9.72 1.17 4.25
CA GLY A 56 10.70 0.22 3.73
C GLY A 56 11.90 -0.05 4.63
N PRO A 57 12.79 -0.95 4.18
CA PRO A 57 13.91 -1.43 4.98
C PRO A 57 15.05 -0.42 4.96
N PHE A 58 14.96 0.62 5.79
CA PHE A 58 16.05 1.60 5.96
C PHE A 58 17.38 0.94 6.37
N PHE A 59 17.34 -0.25 6.96
CA PHE A 59 18.52 -1.04 7.33
C PHE A 59 19.22 -1.70 6.14
N ASP A 60 18.52 -1.87 5.02
CA ASP A 60 19.11 -2.38 3.76
C ASP A 60 19.49 -1.23 2.83
N LEU A 61 18.63 -0.20 2.74
CA LEU A 61 18.81 0.91 1.80
C LEU A 61 19.62 2.08 2.36
N GLY A 62 19.69 2.24 3.68
CA GLY A 62 20.35 3.37 4.34
C GLY A 62 19.53 4.66 4.39
N LEU A 63 18.25 4.64 4.00
CA LEU A 63 17.35 5.79 4.04
C LEU A 63 15.89 5.38 4.30
N ASN A 64 15.08 6.31 4.79
CA ASN A 64 13.63 6.13 4.86
C ASN A 64 12.96 6.19 3.48
N ILE A 65 11.94 5.35 3.27
CA ILE A 65 11.26 5.20 1.98
C ILE A 65 9.79 4.77 2.15
N GLU A 66 8.97 5.09 1.16
CA GLU A 66 7.65 4.46 0.98
C GLU A 66 7.82 3.15 0.22
N LEU A 67 7.37 2.04 0.78
CA LEU A 67 7.48 0.71 0.18
C LEU A 67 6.15 0.30 -0.47
N MET A 68 6.23 -0.30 -1.65
CA MET A 68 5.10 -0.89 -2.39
C MET A 68 5.31 -2.41 -2.52
N PRO A 69 5.17 -3.21 -1.44
CA PRO A 69 5.33 -4.66 -1.46
C PRO A 69 4.55 -5.28 -2.61
N ASN A 70 5.21 -6.09 -3.42
CA ASN A 70 4.61 -6.75 -4.57
C ASN A 70 5.42 -7.99 -4.96
N ILE A 71 5.31 -9.04 -4.15
CA ILE A 71 6.16 -10.24 -4.28
C ILE A 71 5.33 -11.51 -4.49
N ALA A 72 5.91 -12.49 -5.17
CA ALA A 72 5.44 -13.87 -5.16
C ALA A 72 6.55 -14.83 -4.72
N PHE A 73 6.18 -15.83 -3.94
CA PHE A 73 7.12 -16.74 -3.29
C PHE A 73 6.52 -18.15 -3.11
N GLY A 74 7.37 -19.12 -2.77
CA GLY A 74 6.95 -20.50 -2.52
C GLY A 74 6.44 -21.22 -3.79
N PRO A 75 5.53 -22.21 -3.66
CA PRO A 75 5.02 -22.96 -4.81
C PRO A 75 4.35 -22.10 -5.88
N ALA A 76 3.83 -20.92 -5.52
CA ALA A 76 3.21 -20.00 -6.48
C ALA A 76 4.19 -19.41 -7.49
N SER A 77 5.50 -19.44 -7.21
CA SER A 77 6.54 -18.85 -8.06
C SER A 77 7.63 -19.86 -8.42
N ASP A 78 7.26 -21.14 -8.55
CA ASP A 78 8.20 -22.24 -8.82
C ASP A 78 9.35 -22.32 -7.79
N ARG A 79 9.08 -21.84 -6.56
CA ARG A 79 10.02 -21.71 -5.43
C ARG A 79 11.15 -20.69 -5.64
N GLU A 80 11.07 -19.85 -6.68
CA GLU A 80 11.94 -18.70 -6.88
C GLU A 80 11.23 -17.42 -6.45
N LEU A 81 11.91 -16.54 -5.70
CA LEU A 81 11.31 -15.28 -5.30
C LEU A 81 11.14 -14.38 -6.52
N ARG A 82 9.90 -14.02 -6.85
CA ARG A 82 9.59 -12.98 -7.84
C ARG A 82 9.28 -11.69 -7.12
N ASN A 83 10.29 -10.83 -6.98
CA ASN A 83 10.16 -9.55 -6.30
C ASN A 83 9.90 -8.41 -7.31
N CYS A 84 8.66 -7.94 -7.38
CA CYS A 84 8.25 -6.78 -8.18
C CYS A 84 8.00 -5.55 -7.30
N THR A 85 8.47 -5.57 -6.06
CA THR A 85 8.33 -4.46 -5.10
C THR A 85 9.07 -3.23 -5.62
N ARG A 86 8.41 -2.09 -5.46
CA ARG A 86 8.99 -0.79 -5.73
C ARG A 86 9.05 0.02 -4.44
N TYR A 87 9.81 1.09 -4.48
CA TYR A 87 9.80 2.07 -3.40
C TYR A 87 9.95 3.49 -3.93
N ALA A 88 9.51 4.47 -3.15
CA ALA A 88 9.71 5.88 -3.42
C ALA A 88 10.55 6.54 -2.33
N LYS A 89 11.43 7.46 -2.74
CA LYS A 89 12.30 8.27 -1.87
C LYS A 89 12.30 9.74 -2.30
N VAL A 90 12.64 10.61 -1.36
CA VAL A 90 12.93 12.03 -1.63
C VAL A 90 14.42 12.18 -1.95
N LEU A 91 14.75 12.93 -3.00
CA LEU A 91 16.12 13.28 -3.39
C LEU A 91 16.57 14.62 -2.74
N ASP A 92 17.86 14.94 -2.87
CA ASP A 92 18.45 16.18 -2.33
C ASP A 92 17.83 17.46 -2.90
N ASP A 93 17.22 17.39 -4.09
CA ASP A 93 16.50 18.49 -4.75
C ASP A 93 15.01 18.54 -4.40
N ASP A 94 14.58 17.84 -3.33
CA ASP A 94 13.19 17.67 -2.88
C ASP A 94 12.26 16.98 -3.91
N SER A 95 12.80 16.43 -5.00
CA SER A 95 12.01 15.65 -5.96
C SER A 95 11.79 14.20 -5.48
N ALA A 96 10.73 13.56 -5.96
CA ALA A 96 10.46 12.15 -5.70
C ALA A 96 11.10 11.25 -6.78
N LEU A 97 11.65 10.11 -6.36
CA LEU A 97 12.14 9.05 -7.23
C LEU A 97 11.53 7.72 -6.81
N CYS A 98 11.04 6.95 -7.79
CA CYS A 98 10.54 5.58 -7.61
C CYS A 98 11.45 4.58 -8.32
N GLU A 99 11.85 3.51 -7.63
CA GLU A 99 12.77 2.48 -8.15
C GLU A 99 12.34 1.07 -7.72
N GLY A 100 12.94 0.03 -8.31
CA GLY A 100 12.79 -1.35 -7.86
C GLY A 100 13.61 -1.64 -6.60
N ILE A 101 13.09 -2.45 -5.67
CA ILE A 101 13.77 -2.77 -4.41
C ILE A 101 14.97 -3.73 -4.57
N GLY A 102 15.11 -4.36 -5.74
CA GLY A 102 16.07 -5.44 -5.95
C GLY A 102 15.66 -6.72 -5.24
N THR A 103 16.56 -7.30 -4.46
CA THR A 103 16.35 -8.60 -3.79
C THR A 103 15.83 -8.49 -2.36
N SER A 104 15.80 -7.28 -1.76
CA SER A 104 15.36 -7.12 -0.38
C SER A 104 13.87 -7.47 -0.21
N THR A 105 13.59 -8.23 0.84
CA THR A 105 12.25 -8.56 1.35
C THR A 105 11.96 -7.82 2.65
N GLY A 106 12.82 -6.90 3.07
CA GLY A 106 12.64 -6.17 4.32
C GLY A 106 11.52 -5.14 4.25
N CYS A 107 10.92 -4.86 5.40
CA CYS A 107 10.10 -3.67 5.65
C CYS A 107 10.31 -3.21 7.10
N ALA A 108 9.78 -2.05 7.47
CA ALA A 108 9.98 -1.52 8.81
C ALA A 108 8.79 -0.70 9.30
N LEU A 109 8.75 -0.42 10.60
CA LEU A 109 7.79 0.45 11.30
C LEU A 109 6.33 0.01 11.21
N MET A 110 5.75 0.04 10.01
CA MET A 110 4.40 -0.36 9.71
C MET A 110 4.29 -0.91 8.29
N CYS A 111 3.44 -1.93 8.11
CA CYS A 111 3.13 -2.49 6.81
C CYS A 111 1.70 -3.05 6.82
N ASN A 112 0.96 -2.85 5.74
CA ASN A 112 -0.39 -3.37 5.56
C ASN A 112 -0.40 -4.19 4.27
N LEU A 113 -0.72 -5.48 4.38
CA LEU A 113 -0.57 -6.44 3.28
C LEU A 113 -1.86 -7.21 3.02
N LEU A 114 -2.13 -7.47 1.74
CA LEU A 114 -2.95 -8.58 1.29
C LEU A 114 -2.03 -9.77 0.97
N GLY A 115 -2.34 -10.94 1.52
CA GLY A 115 -1.81 -12.24 1.14
C GLY A 115 -2.86 -13.09 0.43
N CYS A 116 -2.48 -13.80 -0.62
CA CYS A 116 -3.33 -14.79 -1.30
C CYS A 116 -2.47 -15.79 -2.09
N ASP A 117 -3.07 -16.83 -2.67
CA ASP A 117 -2.35 -17.83 -3.47
C ASP A 117 -1.92 -17.30 -4.85
N GLY A 118 -2.46 -16.15 -5.28
CA GLY A 118 -2.15 -15.51 -6.56
C GLY A 118 -2.86 -16.15 -7.75
N GLU A 119 -3.96 -16.85 -7.50
CA GLU A 119 -4.75 -17.54 -8.52
C GLU A 119 -5.70 -16.57 -9.24
N THR A 120 -6.14 -16.96 -10.43
CA THR A 120 -7.27 -16.30 -11.09
C THR A 120 -8.57 -16.74 -10.44
N GLY A 121 -9.51 -15.82 -10.26
CA GLY A 121 -10.81 -16.14 -9.68
C GLY A 121 -11.73 -14.93 -9.61
N SER A 122 -12.80 -15.07 -8.84
CA SER A 122 -13.76 -13.98 -8.62
C SER A 122 -13.12 -12.90 -7.75
N LEU A 123 -13.23 -11.66 -8.20
CA LEU A 123 -12.76 -10.46 -7.51
C LEU A 123 -13.85 -9.38 -7.61
N LEU A 124 -13.86 -8.45 -6.66
CA LEU A 124 -14.63 -7.22 -6.78
C LEU A 124 -13.97 -6.34 -7.85
N HIS A 125 -14.60 -6.23 -9.02
CA HIS A 125 -14.14 -5.38 -10.10
C HIS A 125 -14.91 -4.05 -10.10
N ILE A 126 -14.19 -2.96 -9.89
CA ILE A 126 -14.76 -1.60 -9.79
C ILE A 126 -14.26 -0.78 -10.97
N LYS A 127 -15.18 -0.19 -11.73
CA LYS A 127 -14.89 0.79 -12.78
C LYS A 127 -15.67 2.05 -12.51
N VAL A 128 -14.98 3.15 -12.27
CA VAL A 128 -15.61 4.44 -11.98
C VAL A 128 -14.87 5.56 -12.69
N LYS A 129 -15.62 6.57 -13.13
CA LYS A 129 -15.11 7.74 -13.81
C LYS A 129 -15.85 8.99 -13.37
N GLY A 130 -15.11 10.06 -13.16
CA GLY A 130 -15.64 11.35 -12.73
C GLY A 130 -16.10 11.27 -11.27
N ARG A 131 -15.29 11.79 -10.34
CA ARG A 131 -15.67 11.91 -8.94
C ARG A 131 -16.77 12.98 -8.81
N ARG A 132 -17.90 12.59 -8.21
CA ARG A 132 -19.07 13.48 -7.99
C ARG A 132 -19.25 13.92 -6.54
N GLY A 133 -18.45 13.37 -5.62
CA GLY A 133 -18.51 13.65 -4.20
C GLY A 133 -17.17 14.07 -3.63
N LYS A 134 -17.11 14.14 -2.30
CA LYS A 134 -15.89 14.53 -1.56
C LYS A 134 -14.97 13.36 -1.24
N LEU A 135 -15.51 12.13 -1.22
CA LEU A 135 -14.75 10.94 -0.85
C LEU A 135 -13.76 10.57 -1.95
N ASN A 136 -12.55 10.20 -1.54
CA ASN A 136 -11.58 9.57 -2.42
C ASN A 136 -12.04 8.15 -2.81
N PHE A 137 -11.25 7.46 -3.64
CA PHE A 137 -11.63 6.14 -4.16
C PHE A 137 -11.80 5.08 -3.04
N THR A 138 -10.88 5.02 -2.08
CA THR A 138 -10.87 4.01 -1.01
C THR A 138 -11.91 4.33 0.08
N GLU A 139 -12.08 5.60 0.43
CA GLU A 139 -13.13 6.09 1.33
C GLU A 139 -14.53 5.80 0.79
N ALA A 140 -14.75 5.95 -0.53
CA ALA A 140 -16.02 5.63 -1.17
C ALA A 140 -16.34 4.13 -1.05
N ILE A 141 -15.33 3.26 -1.17
CA ILE A 141 -15.49 1.81 -0.96
C ILE A 141 -15.82 1.53 0.51
N GLN A 142 -15.05 2.10 1.45
CA GLN A 142 -15.30 1.92 2.89
C GLN A 142 -16.71 2.37 3.28
N LYS A 143 -17.17 3.52 2.78
CA LYS A 143 -18.52 4.01 3.01
C LYS A 143 -19.56 3.05 2.44
N GLY A 144 -19.40 2.59 1.20
CA GLY A 144 -20.33 1.64 0.59
C GLY A 144 -20.45 0.33 1.38
N LEU A 145 -19.34 -0.17 1.92
CA LEU A 145 -19.34 -1.33 2.81
C LEU A 145 -20.05 -1.02 4.14
N ALA A 146 -19.74 0.10 4.78
CA ALA A 146 -20.35 0.48 6.06
C ALA A 146 -21.87 0.70 5.93
N ASP A 147 -22.34 1.28 4.83
CA ASP A 147 -23.76 1.52 4.57
C ASP A 147 -24.56 0.20 4.47
N VAL A 148 -23.92 -0.90 4.04
CA VAL A 148 -24.56 -2.21 3.86
C VAL A 148 -24.35 -3.13 5.08
N TYR A 149 -23.15 -3.12 5.65
CA TYR A 149 -22.73 -4.10 6.65
C TYR A 149 -22.59 -3.53 8.07
N GLY A 150 -22.77 -2.22 8.25
CA GLY A 150 -22.68 -1.54 9.54
C GLY A 150 -21.32 -1.75 10.22
N ASP A 151 -21.36 -2.14 11.50
CA ASP A 151 -20.16 -2.33 12.32
C ASP A 151 -19.42 -3.64 12.06
N ARG A 152 -19.91 -4.49 11.14
CA ARG A 152 -19.19 -5.72 10.78
C ARG A 152 -17.85 -5.36 10.14
N LEU A 153 -16.75 -5.78 10.79
CA LEU A 153 -15.41 -5.63 10.24
C LEU A 153 -15.31 -6.34 8.88
N ILE A 154 -15.00 -5.58 7.85
CA ILE A 154 -14.69 -6.09 6.51
C ILE A 154 -13.37 -5.49 6.07
N SER A 155 -12.43 -6.38 5.75
CA SER A 155 -11.10 -6.03 5.26
C SER A 155 -11.00 -6.39 3.79
N LEU A 156 -10.64 -5.42 2.96
CA LEU A 156 -10.33 -5.62 1.55
C LEU A 156 -8.84 -5.38 1.32
N GLY A 157 -8.29 -6.07 0.34
CA GLY A 157 -7.02 -5.72 -0.25
C GLY A 157 -7.05 -5.94 -1.76
N GLY A 158 -6.15 -5.29 -2.48
CA GLY A 158 -6.08 -5.49 -3.92
C GLY A 158 -5.22 -4.46 -4.64
N VAL A 159 -5.48 -4.36 -5.94
CA VAL A 159 -4.86 -3.36 -6.80
C VAL A 159 -5.93 -2.51 -7.46
N PHE A 160 -5.69 -1.22 -7.56
CA PHE A 160 -6.43 -0.36 -8.49
C PHE A 160 -5.48 0.46 -9.34
N VAL A 161 -5.96 0.89 -10.50
CA VAL A 161 -5.22 1.72 -11.44
C VAL A 161 -5.98 3.03 -11.60
N ALA A 162 -5.33 4.14 -11.28
CA ALA A 162 -5.77 5.45 -11.77
C ALA A 162 -5.38 5.52 -13.24
N ARG A 163 -6.37 5.45 -14.15
CA ARG A 163 -6.18 5.46 -15.61
C ARG A 163 -5.95 6.88 -16.14
N SER A 164 -6.61 7.86 -15.55
CA SER A 164 -6.51 9.29 -15.85
C SER A 164 -6.70 10.12 -14.59
N GLY A 165 -6.34 11.41 -14.64
CA GLY A 165 -6.40 12.35 -13.53
C GLY A 165 -5.05 12.55 -12.84
N LYS A 166 -5.06 13.32 -11.74
CA LYS A 166 -3.87 13.62 -10.94
C LYS A 166 -4.12 13.24 -9.48
N LEU A 167 -3.15 12.60 -8.85
CA LEU A 167 -3.24 12.11 -7.47
C LEU A 167 -2.40 12.96 -6.53
N LYS A 168 -2.95 13.34 -5.38
CA LYS A 168 -2.19 13.83 -4.24
C LYS A 168 -1.51 12.66 -3.56
N MET A 169 -0.20 12.73 -3.44
CA MET A 169 0.62 11.70 -2.82
C MET A 169 1.65 12.31 -1.87
N HIS A 170 2.19 11.51 -0.97
CA HIS A 170 3.37 11.90 -0.19
C HIS A 170 4.49 10.87 -0.28
N VAL A 171 5.71 11.32 -0.01
CA VAL A 171 6.88 10.49 0.24
C VAL A 171 7.53 11.02 1.52
N MET A 172 7.76 10.15 2.50
CA MET A 172 8.53 10.52 3.69
C MET A 172 9.99 10.84 3.33
N PRO A 173 10.53 11.99 3.78
CA PRO A 173 11.98 12.20 3.81
C PRO A 173 12.68 11.27 4.79
N ASP A 174 13.99 11.39 4.89
CA ASP A 174 14.74 10.66 5.92
C ASP A 174 14.32 11.07 7.35
N PHE A 175 14.62 10.20 8.31
CA PHE A 175 14.14 10.32 9.68
C PHE A 175 14.56 11.65 10.33
N PRO A 176 13.69 12.26 11.14
CA PRO A 176 14.00 13.53 11.78
C PRO A 176 15.11 13.35 12.82
N GLY A 177 16.05 14.30 12.89
CA GLY A 177 17.09 14.31 13.92
C GLY A 177 16.58 14.60 15.34
N LYS A 178 15.30 14.90 15.52
CA LYS A 178 14.65 15.16 16.81
C LYS A 178 13.24 14.56 16.84
N PRO A 179 12.70 14.20 18.03
CA PRO A 179 11.33 13.74 18.15
C PRO A 179 10.31 14.77 17.66
N PHE A 180 9.24 14.28 16.99
CA PHE A 180 8.05 15.07 16.70
C PHE A 180 7.30 15.40 17.99
N LYS A 181 6.87 16.65 18.14
CA LYS A 181 6.10 17.09 19.31
C LYS A 181 4.60 16.81 19.18
N ASN A 182 4.09 16.79 17.95
CA ASN A 182 2.69 16.58 17.64
C ASN A 182 2.53 16.11 16.18
N ARG A 183 1.30 15.71 15.82
CA ARG A 183 0.99 15.22 14.46
C ARG A 183 1.14 16.29 13.37
N GLY A 184 0.99 17.57 13.70
CA GLY A 184 1.21 18.66 12.75
C GLY A 184 2.66 18.79 12.30
N GLU A 185 3.63 18.45 13.17
CA GLU A 185 5.05 18.39 12.77
C GLU A 185 5.33 17.21 11.83
N VAL A 186 4.60 16.10 11.95
CA VAL A 186 4.69 14.99 10.98
C VAL A 186 4.19 15.46 9.62
N GLU A 187 3.03 16.11 9.57
CA GLU A 187 2.45 16.65 8.33
C GLU A 187 3.39 17.63 7.62
N GLN A 188 4.07 18.50 8.37
CA GLN A 188 5.06 19.44 7.82
C GLN A 188 6.35 18.77 7.36
N TRP A 189 6.69 17.62 7.94
CA TRP A 189 7.86 16.84 7.55
C TRP A 189 7.63 16.06 6.26
N LEU A 190 6.42 15.55 6.02
CA LEU A 190 6.08 14.85 4.77
C LEU A 190 6.32 15.74 3.53
N ARG A 191 6.76 15.13 2.43
CA ARG A 191 6.84 15.80 1.12
C ARG A 191 5.68 15.37 0.27
N PHE A 192 4.90 16.35 -0.18
CA PHE A 192 3.70 16.12 -0.97
C PHE A 192 3.95 16.40 -2.45
N PHE A 193 3.38 15.53 -3.29
CA PHE A 193 3.52 15.57 -4.73
C PHE A 193 2.17 15.40 -5.39
N ASP A 194 2.00 16.06 -6.53
CA ASP A 194 0.83 15.92 -7.37
C ASP A 194 1.25 15.11 -8.60
N MET A 195 0.87 13.83 -8.63
CA MET A 195 1.37 12.86 -9.61
C MET A 195 0.31 12.52 -10.65
N ASP A 196 0.64 12.69 -11.92
CA ASP A 196 -0.24 12.33 -13.03
C ASP A 196 -0.43 10.81 -13.14
N ALA A 197 -1.62 10.39 -13.55
CA ALA A 197 -1.89 9.04 -14.03
C ALA A 197 -1.07 8.71 -15.31
N PRO A 198 -0.92 7.43 -15.70
CA PRO A 198 -1.45 6.24 -15.03
C PRO A 198 -0.62 5.79 -13.81
N MET A 199 -1.32 5.47 -12.71
CA MET A 199 -0.71 5.00 -11.45
C MET A 199 -1.30 3.65 -11.05
N VAL A 200 -0.45 2.70 -10.68
CA VAL A 200 -0.83 1.42 -10.07
C VAL A 200 -0.77 1.58 -8.56
N CYS A 201 -1.86 1.29 -7.88
CA CYS A 201 -2.01 1.47 -6.44
C CYS A 201 -2.31 0.13 -5.77
N LEU A 202 -1.49 -0.22 -4.79
CA LEU A 202 -1.65 -1.40 -3.94
C LEU A 202 -2.31 -0.95 -2.64
N THR A 203 -3.43 -1.55 -2.30
CA THR A 203 -4.30 -1.04 -1.23
C THR A 203 -4.71 -2.14 -0.26
N VAL A 204 -4.79 -1.76 1.02
CA VAL A 204 -5.50 -2.47 2.08
C VAL A 204 -6.40 -1.47 2.77
N LEU A 205 -7.67 -1.83 2.98
CA LEU A 205 -8.65 -0.99 3.66
C LEU A 205 -9.61 -1.82 4.51
N HIS A 206 -10.16 -1.18 5.53
CA HIS A 206 -11.09 -1.76 6.49
C HIS A 206 -12.34 -0.89 6.63
N SER A 207 -13.49 -1.52 6.82
CA SER A 207 -14.75 -0.87 7.21
C SER A 207 -15.30 -1.52 8.48
N GLY A 208 -16.25 -0.86 9.15
CA GLY A 208 -16.82 -1.34 10.41
C GLY A 208 -15.91 -1.14 11.62
N ASP A 209 -16.30 -1.76 12.74
CA ASP A 209 -15.61 -1.70 14.03
C ASP A 209 -14.43 -2.68 14.07
N ASP A 210 -13.24 -2.18 14.39
CA ASP A 210 -12.03 -3.00 14.54
C ASP A 210 -11.87 -3.57 15.96
N LYS A 211 -12.83 -3.35 16.86
CA LYS A 211 -12.82 -3.84 18.24
C LYS A 211 -11.57 -3.43 19.01
N ALA A 212 -11.10 -2.20 18.78
CA ALA A 212 -9.92 -1.61 19.40
C ALA A 212 -8.59 -2.32 19.04
N LEU A 213 -8.55 -3.02 17.90
CA LEU A 213 -7.30 -3.58 17.35
C LEU A 213 -6.34 -2.48 16.86
N GLY A 214 -6.82 -1.25 16.67
CA GLY A 214 -5.99 -0.12 16.25
C GLY A 214 -5.53 -0.26 14.80
N LEU A 215 -6.39 -0.81 13.94
CA LEU A 215 -6.08 -1.05 12.53
C LEU A 215 -5.88 0.27 11.78
N ARG A 216 -4.95 0.28 10.83
CA ARG A 216 -4.81 1.37 9.86
C ARG A 216 -5.99 1.31 8.90
N LYS A 217 -7.02 2.14 9.11
CA LYS A 217 -8.29 2.10 8.36
C LYS A 217 -8.13 1.98 6.84
N GLU A 218 -7.18 2.71 6.26
CA GLU A 218 -6.74 2.51 4.88
C GLU A 218 -5.24 2.80 4.73
N HIS A 219 -4.60 2.05 3.84
CA HIS A 219 -3.21 2.25 3.48
C HIS A 219 -3.00 1.88 2.02
N THR A 220 -2.65 2.87 1.21
CA THR A 220 -2.47 2.71 -0.24
C THR A 220 -1.18 3.37 -0.67
N HIS A 221 -0.27 2.59 -1.26
CA HIS A 221 0.90 3.14 -1.94
C HIS A 221 0.80 2.86 -3.44
N CYS A 222 1.29 3.79 -4.25
CA CYS A 222 1.22 3.70 -5.71
C CYS A 222 2.59 3.87 -6.35
N PHE A 223 2.70 3.38 -7.59
CA PHE A 223 3.83 3.59 -8.49
C PHE A 223 3.32 3.81 -9.92
N GLY A 224 4.09 4.51 -10.73
CA GLY A 224 3.74 4.77 -12.12
C GLY A 224 3.58 3.49 -12.95
N ALA A 225 2.51 3.43 -13.74
CA ALA A 225 2.19 2.28 -14.57
C ALA A 225 3.07 2.17 -15.83
N ASP A 226 3.85 3.19 -16.17
CA ASP A 226 4.74 3.15 -17.33
C ASP A 226 6.10 2.51 -16.97
N ASP A 227 7.04 2.50 -17.91
CA ASP A 227 8.35 1.85 -17.75
C ASP A 227 9.08 2.31 -16.47
N PRO A 228 9.47 1.39 -15.55
CA PRO A 228 10.15 1.76 -14.32
C PRO A 228 11.47 2.52 -14.50
N GLU A 229 12.15 2.40 -15.65
CA GLU A 229 13.39 3.17 -15.91
C GLU A 229 13.11 4.64 -16.26
N GLU A 230 11.92 4.92 -16.79
CA GLU A 230 11.47 6.26 -17.18
C GLU A 230 10.53 6.89 -16.13
N ASN A 231 9.89 6.08 -15.30
CA ASN A 231 8.79 6.48 -14.43
C ASN A 231 9.22 6.60 -12.98
N ARG A 232 9.49 7.84 -12.56
CA ARG A 232 9.98 8.18 -11.22
C ARG A 232 8.86 8.47 -10.21
N ARG A 233 7.59 8.21 -10.57
CA ARG A 233 6.41 8.53 -9.74
C ARG A 233 6.07 7.38 -8.79
N GLY A 234 5.92 7.66 -7.51
CA GLY A 234 5.41 6.72 -6.50
C GLY A 234 5.33 7.34 -5.11
N GLY A 235 4.73 6.60 -4.17
CA GLY A 235 4.58 7.03 -2.77
C GLY A 235 3.23 6.65 -2.18
N HIS A 236 2.84 7.34 -1.11
CA HIS A 236 1.58 7.14 -0.40
C HIS A 236 0.43 7.95 -1.00
N TYR A 237 -0.69 7.31 -1.32
CA TYR A 237 -1.89 7.94 -1.89
C TYR A 237 -2.74 8.65 -0.82
N HIS A 238 -3.25 9.84 -1.15
CA HIS A 238 -4.25 10.54 -0.36
C HIS A 238 -5.60 10.64 -1.07
N PHE A 239 -5.64 11.25 -2.26
CA PHE A 239 -6.87 11.47 -3.04
C PHE A 239 -6.55 11.88 -4.48
N ASP A 240 -7.52 11.89 -5.39
CA ASP A 240 -7.41 12.63 -6.65
C ASP A 240 -7.69 14.12 -6.47
N LEU A 241 -7.01 14.96 -7.26
CA LEU A 241 -7.18 16.40 -7.19
C LEU A 241 -8.47 16.89 -7.85
N ASP A 242 -9.09 17.88 -7.24
CA ASP A 242 -10.32 18.52 -7.72
C ASP A 242 -10.20 19.07 -9.14
N GLU A 243 -9.02 19.55 -9.54
CA GLU A 243 -8.76 20.03 -10.92
C GLU A 243 -8.98 18.95 -12.00
N THR A 244 -8.90 17.67 -11.63
CA THR A 244 -9.12 16.54 -12.54
C THR A 244 -10.33 15.68 -12.14
N MET A 245 -11.17 16.16 -11.21
CA MET A 245 -12.27 15.35 -10.65
C MET A 245 -13.26 14.84 -11.70
N ASP A 246 -13.53 15.60 -12.76
CA ASP A 246 -14.48 15.21 -13.81
C ASP A 246 -13.91 14.16 -14.78
N THR A 247 -12.60 14.03 -14.84
CA THR A 247 -11.89 13.18 -15.81
C THR A 247 -11.12 12.04 -15.16
N VAL A 248 -10.95 12.03 -13.84
CA VAL A 248 -10.34 10.93 -13.11
C VAL A 248 -11.09 9.63 -13.38
N GLU A 249 -10.33 8.57 -13.65
CA GLU A 249 -10.88 7.25 -13.95
C GLU A 249 -10.10 6.20 -13.17
N TYR A 250 -10.82 5.36 -12.44
CA TYR A 250 -10.26 4.27 -11.64
C TYR A 250 -10.79 2.92 -12.11
N GLU A 251 -9.89 1.94 -12.16
CA GLU A 251 -10.24 0.54 -12.35
C GLU A 251 -9.56 -0.32 -11.28
N GLY A 252 -10.35 -0.96 -10.42
CA GLY A 252 -9.88 -1.72 -9.26
C GLY A 252 -10.28 -3.18 -9.27
N TRP A 253 -9.40 -4.04 -8.77
CA TRP A 253 -9.65 -5.45 -8.49
C TRP A 253 -9.27 -5.74 -7.04
N LEU A 254 -10.28 -5.94 -6.20
CA LEU A 254 -10.11 -6.17 -4.77
C LEU A 254 -10.68 -7.53 -4.38
N ASN A 255 -10.11 -8.11 -3.34
CA ASN A 255 -10.62 -9.32 -2.71
C ASN A 255 -10.98 -9.06 -1.25
N VAL A 256 -11.93 -9.83 -0.73
CA VAL A 256 -12.34 -9.80 0.67
C VAL A 256 -11.45 -10.75 1.45
N ALA A 257 -10.81 -10.28 2.51
CA ALA A 257 -10.02 -11.14 3.36
C ALA A 257 -10.91 -12.06 4.19
N GLU A 258 -10.56 -13.34 4.25
CA GLU A 258 -11.21 -14.33 5.13
C GLU A 258 -10.63 -14.27 6.55
N ILE A 259 -9.36 -13.87 6.66
CA ILE A 259 -8.63 -13.78 7.93
C ILE A 259 -7.89 -12.44 7.99
N LEU A 260 -7.91 -11.81 9.17
CA LEU A 260 -7.06 -10.66 9.50
C LEU A 260 -6.03 -11.07 10.55
N TYR A 261 -4.77 -10.75 10.29
CA TYR A 261 -3.65 -10.91 11.22
C TYR A 261 -3.22 -9.54 11.73
N LYS A 262 -3.19 -9.37 13.05
CA LYS A 262 -2.55 -8.22 13.70
C LYS A 262 -1.20 -8.68 14.24
N ILE A 263 -0.11 -8.13 13.72
CA ILE A 263 1.25 -8.56 14.03
C ILE A 263 1.99 -7.37 14.66
N ASP A 264 2.43 -7.54 15.91
CA ASP A 264 3.05 -6.48 16.75
C ASP A 264 2.13 -5.29 17.05
#